data_AF-A0A7T3E873-F1
#
_entry.id   AF-A0A7T3E873-F1
#
_cell.length_a   1.000
_cell.length_b   1.000
_cell.length_c   1.000
_cell.angle_alpha   90.00
_cell.angle_beta   90.00
_cell.angle_gamma   90.00
#
_symmetry.space_group_name_H-M   'P 1'
#
loop_
_entity.id
_entity.type
_entity.pdbx_description
1 polymer ?
#
loop_
_entity_poly.entity_id
_entity_poly.type
_entity_poly.pdbx_seq_one_letter_code
_entity_poly.pdbx_strand_id
1 'polypeptide(L)'
;MRRIEIALAIQFAGALAFAMYFMQGGSTTAALCCLVSAAQLLIARTVHDRGSLLLLFAGSALLLLALTALSWNGLTSALALGGGLCGTLARMQASTLRMKKVFLAAAPLSLAHNAITGSGFGLLVDVISIVSNSVAICRRVIGPTYWEIGERGLLLGRGLLTSLPRSSRQTRGVPVLPALVADPGPASNM
;
A
#
# COMPACT_ATOMS: atom_id res chain seq x y z
N MET A 1 -6.18 12.64 5.99
CA MET A 1 -6.58 12.74 4.57
C MET A 1 -5.40 12.88 3.61
N ARG A 2 -4.48 13.84 3.82
CA ARG A 2 -3.36 14.15 2.88
C ARG A 2 -2.51 12.98 2.33
N ARG A 3 -2.25 11.92 3.12
CA ARG A 3 -1.37 10.80 2.70
C ARG A 3 -1.98 9.91 1.61
N ILE A 4 -3.29 9.69 1.64
CA ILE A 4 -3.98 8.84 0.65
C ILE A 4 -4.07 9.59 -0.68
N GLU A 5 -4.37 10.88 -0.65
CA GLU A 5 -4.43 11.72 -1.85
C GLU A 5 -3.07 11.81 -2.56
N ILE A 6 -1.98 11.96 -1.79
CA ILE A 6 -0.62 11.92 -2.35
C ILE A 6 -0.35 10.56 -2.99
N ALA A 7 -0.71 9.46 -2.33
CA ALA A 7 -0.52 8.12 -2.90
C ALA A 7 -1.30 7.95 -4.22
N LEU A 8 -2.57 8.39 -4.27
CA LEU A 8 -3.39 8.36 -5.48
C LEU A 8 -2.79 9.24 -6.59
N ALA A 9 -2.29 10.43 -6.26
CA ALA A 9 -1.66 11.33 -7.23
C ALA A 9 -0.38 10.74 -7.82
N ILE A 10 0.48 10.14 -6.99
CA ILE A 10 1.70 9.45 -7.45
C ILE A 10 1.34 8.27 -8.37
N GLN A 11 0.34 7.47 -7.98
CA GLN A 11 -0.09 6.33 -8.77
C GLN A 11 -0.72 6.76 -10.10
N PHE A 12 -1.46 7.87 -10.10
CA PHE A 12 -2.05 8.46 -11.30
C PHE A 12 -0.99 8.96 -12.25
N ALA A 13 -0.02 9.74 -11.76
CA ALA A 13 1.11 10.21 -12.55
C ALA A 13 1.93 9.04 -13.12
N GLY A 14 2.19 8.01 -12.31
CA GLY A 14 2.86 6.79 -12.76
C GLY A 14 2.08 6.05 -13.84
N ALA A 15 0.75 5.95 -13.71
CA ALA A 15 -0.10 5.33 -14.73
C ALA A 15 -0.05 6.10 -16.07
N LEU A 16 -0.08 7.43 -16.04
CA LEU A 16 0.08 8.24 -17.25
C LEU A 16 1.47 8.09 -17.87
N ALA A 17 2.52 8.06 -17.05
CA ALA A 17 3.89 7.84 -17.52
C ALA A 17 4.03 6.48 -18.22
N PHE A 18 3.48 5.41 -17.63
CA PHE A 18 3.44 4.10 -18.28
C PHE A 18 2.63 4.08 -19.57
N ALA A 19 1.48 4.78 -19.60
CA ALA A 19 0.69 4.88 -20.83
C ALA A 19 1.52 5.48 -21.96
N MET A 20 2.18 6.62 -21.71
CA MET A 20 3.06 7.26 -22.70
C MET A 20 4.24 6.37 -23.10
N TYR A 21 4.83 5.64 -22.16
CA TYR A 21 5.93 4.71 -22.43
C TYR A 21 5.49 3.57 -23.35
N PHE A 22 4.38 2.90 -23.04
CA PHE A 22 3.89 1.78 -23.85
C PHE A 22 3.35 2.22 -25.21
N MET A 23 2.82 3.44 -25.34
CA MET A 23 2.47 4.01 -26.64
C MET A 23 3.71 4.15 -27.54
N GLN A 24 4.82 4.65 -26.99
CA GLN A 24 6.09 4.76 -27.73
C GLN A 24 6.70 3.40 -28.05
N GLY A 25 6.56 2.44 -27.12
CA GLY A 25 7.03 1.05 -27.30
C GLY A 25 6.13 0.16 -28.17
N GLY A 26 5.04 0.70 -28.73
CA GLY A 26 4.12 -0.05 -29.61
C GLY A 26 3.17 -1.03 -28.89
N SER A 27 3.14 -1.06 -27.56
CA SER A 27 2.21 -1.90 -26.80
C SER A 27 0.90 -1.16 -26.51
N THR A 28 0.04 -1.05 -27.53
CA THR A 28 -1.23 -0.32 -27.45
C THR A 28 -2.14 -0.84 -26.33
N THR A 29 -2.25 -2.17 -26.15
CA THR A 29 -3.07 -2.74 -25.08
C THR A 29 -2.61 -2.29 -23.69
N ALA A 30 -1.30 -2.36 -23.42
CA ALA A 30 -0.75 -1.97 -22.13
C ALA A 30 -0.96 -0.48 -21.85
N ALA A 31 -0.79 0.36 -22.87
CA ALA A 31 -1.09 1.79 -22.76
C ALA A 31 -2.55 2.04 -22.39
N LEU A 32 -3.50 1.38 -23.07
CA LEU A 32 -4.92 1.47 -22.76
C LEU A 32 -5.24 0.98 -21.35
N CYS A 33 -4.62 -0.12 -20.90
CA CYS A 33 -4.75 -0.59 -19.51
C CYS A 33 -4.28 0.46 -18.50
N CYS A 34 -3.17 1.13 -18.78
CA CYS A 34 -2.66 2.21 -17.95
C CYS A 34 -3.59 3.43 -17.91
N LEU A 35 -4.19 3.82 -19.04
CA LEU A 35 -5.16 4.91 -19.10
C LEU A 35 -6.44 4.58 -18.32
N VAL A 36 -6.97 3.35 -18.46
CA VAL A 36 -8.12 2.91 -17.65
C VAL A 36 -7.77 2.90 -16.16
N SER A 37 -6.57 2.44 -15.80
CA SER A 37 -6.08 2.49 -14.43
C SER A 37 -6.01 3.92 -13.89
N ALA A 38 -5.56 4.89 -14.70
CA ALA A 38 -5.55 6.30 -14.36
C ALA A 38 -6.97 6.85 -14.13
N ALA A 39 -7.93 6.51 -15.00
CA ALA A 39 -9.33 6.88 -14.84
C ALA A 39 -9.93 6.31 -13.55
N GLN A 40 -9.66 5.04 -13.24
CA GLN A 40 -10.09 4.41 -11.98
C GLN A 40 -9.52 5.12 -10.73
N LEU A 41 -8.30 5.66 -10.79
CA LEU A 41 -7.69 6.41 -9.68
C LEU A 41 -8.36 7.78 -9.49
N LEU A 42 -8.78 8.44 -10.58
CA LEU A 42 -9.60 9.65 -10.49
C LEU A 42 -10.97 9.34 -9.91
N ILE A 43 -11.63 8.27 -10.37
CA ILE A 43 -12.90 7.80 -9.84
C ILE A 43 -12.78 7.52 -8.33
N ALA A 44 -11.73 6.84 -7.90
CA ALA A 44 -11.47 6.56 -6.47
C ALA A 44 -11.28 7.84 -5.63
N ARG A 45 -10.86 8.95 -6.26
CA ARG A 45 -10.71 10.24 -5.62
C ARG A 45 -12.02 11.02 -5.56
N THR A 46 -12.88 10.92 -6.57
CA THR A 46 -14.08 11.76 -6.71
C THR A 46 -15.37 11.09 -6.23
N VAL A 47 -15.45 9.76 -6.29
CA VAL A 47 -16.64 9.00 -5.93
C VAL A 47 -16.49 8.44 -4.53
N HIS A 48 -17.34 8.90 -3.62
CA HIS A 48 -17.34 8.47 -2.22
C HIS A 48 -18.37 7.37 -1.92
N ASP A 49 -19.41 7.25 -2.75
CA ASP A 49 -20.39 6.18 -2.63
C ASP A 49 -19.81 4.82 -3.07
N ARG A 50 -19.96 3.81 -2.21
CA ARG A 50 -19.37 2.49 -2.44
C ARG A 50 -20.06 1.73 -3.58
N GLY A 51 -21.37 1.87 -3.73
CA GLY A 51 -22.13 1.21 -4.80
C GLY A 51 -21.70 1.70 -6.18
N SER A 52 -21.71 3.03 -6.34
CA SER A 52 -21.26 3.72 -7.55
C SER A 52 -19.80 3.43 -7.88
N LEU A 53 -18.92 3.41 -6.88
CA LEU A 53 -17.50 3.07 -7.06
C LEU A 53 -17.31 1.65 -7.61
N LEU A 54 -18.04 0.67 -7.05
CA LEU A 54 -17.99 -0.72 -7.52
C LEU A 54 -18.55 -0.86 -8.93
N LEU A 55 -19.64 -0.17 -9.25
CA LEU A 55 -20.24 -0.19 -10.58
C LEU A 55 -19.28 0.39 -11.63
N LEU A 56 -18.64 1.53 -11.33
CA LEU A 56 -17.66 2.14 -12.22
C LEU A 56 -16.42 1.26 -12.40
N PHE A 57 -15.95 0.59 -11.35
CA PHE A 57 -14.85 -0.38 -11.47
C PHE A 57 -15.26 -1.61 -12.30
N ALA A 58 -16.47 -2.14 -12.12
CA ALA A 58 -16.98 -3.22 -12.97
C ALA A 58 -17.09 -2.78 -14.44
N GLY A 59 -17.64 -1.59 -14.69
CA GLY A 59 -17.71 -1.00 -16.03
C GLY A 59 -16.33 -0.81 -16.67
N SER A 60 -15.35 -0.37 -15.89
CA SER A 60 -13.97 -0.24 -16.37
C SER A 60 -13.29 -1.59 -16.65
N ALA A 61 -13.68 -2.67 -15.96
CA ALA A 61 -13.22 -4.02 -16.28
C ALA A 61 -13.80 -4.51 -17.62
N LEU A 62 -15.07 -4.21 -17.90
CA LEU A 62 -15.67 -4.47 -19.21
C LEU A 62 -15.00 -3.63 -20.31
N LEU A 63 -14.70 -2.37 -20.03
CA LEU A 63 -13.95 -1.51 -20.94
C LEU A 63 -12.55 -2.07 -21.21
N LEU A 64 -11.82 -2.57 -20.20
CA LEU A 64 -10.54 -3.24 -20.39
C LEU A 64 -10.64 -4.44 -21.32
N LEU A 65 -11.67 -5.28 -21.14
CA LEU A 65 -11.91 -6.43 -22.01
C LEU A 65 -12.16 -6.00 -23.46
N ALA A 66 -13.03 -5.01 -23.67
CA ALA A 66 -13.34 -4.49 -25.01
C ALA A 66 -12.10 -3.87 -25.68
N LEU A 67 -11.36 -3.01 -24.96
CA LEU A 67 -10.15 -2.37 -25.48
C LEU A 67 -9.05 -3.39 -25.77
N THR A 68 -8.91 -4.44 -24.96
CA THR A 68 -7.95 -5.52 -25.23
C THR A 68 -8.36 -6.33 -26.45
N ALA A 69 -9.64 -6.63 -26.62
CA ALA A 69 -10.13 -7.32 -27.82
C ALA A 69 -9.85 -6.50 -29.09
N LEU A 70 -10.03 -5.18 -29.05
CA LEU A 70 -9.75 -4.27 -30.17
C LEU A 70 -8.25 -4.08 -30.45
N SER A 71 -7.42 -4.11 -29.40
CA SER A 71 -5.96 -3.88 -29.50
C SER A 71 -5.15 -5.17 -29.45
N TRP A 72 -5.78 -6.32 -29.71
CA TRP A 72 -5.20 -7.63 -29.45
C TRP A 72 -3.87 -7.83 -30.21
N ASN A 73 -2.82 -8.13 -29.46
CA ASN A 73 -1.47 -8.35 -29.96
C ASN A 73 -0.85 -9.63 -29.33
N GLY A 74 -1.68 -10.65 -29.14
CA GLY A 74 -1.23 -11.96 -28.63
C GLY A 74 -0.95 -11.97 -27.14
N LEU A 75 0.13 -12.67 -26.74
CA LEU A 75 0.41 -12.98 -25.34
C LEU A 75 0.65 -11.74 -24.47
N THR A 76 1.31 -10.71 -25.01
CA THR A 76 1.59 -9.47 -24.28
C THR A 76 0.31 -8.73 -23.90
N SER A 77 -0.70 -8.74 -24.78
CA SER A 77 -2.05 -8.22 -24.50
C SER A 77 -2.78 -9.01 -23.42
N ALA A 78 -2.68 -10.35 -23.45
CA ALA A 78 -3.28 -11.20 -22.42
C ALA A 78 -2.67 -10.94 -21.02
N LEU A 79 -1.35 -10.77 -20.95
CA LEU A 79 -0.65 -10.45 -19.71
C LEU A 79 -1.02 -9.05 -19.19
N ALA A 80 -1.08 -8.06 -20.08
CA ALA A 80 -1.50 -6.69 -19.74
C ALA A 80 -2.94 -6.65 -19.23
N LEU A 81 -3.87 -7.33 -19.92
CA LEU A 81 -5.26 -7.46 -19.50
C LEU A 81 -5.35 -8.16 -18.14
N GLY A 82 -4.64 -9.26 -17.94
CA GLY A 82 -4.62 -9.99 -16.67
C GLY A 82 -4.17 -9.10 -15.51
N GLY A 83 -3.05 -8.38 -15.68
CA GLY A 83 -2.58 -7.39 -14.70
C GLY A 83 -3.62 -6.28 -14.44
N GLY A 84 -4.24 -5.74 -15.49
CA GLY A 84 -5.27 -4.70 -15.38
C GLY A 84 -6.54 -5.15 -14.66
N LEU A 85 -7.03 -6.36 -14.96
CA LEU A 85 -8.20 -6.96 -14.30
C LEU A 85 -7.91 -7.25 -12.83
N CYS A 86 -6.75 -7.85 -12.52
CA CYS A 86 -6.36 -8.08 -11.12
C CYS A 86 -6.19 -6.75 -10.36
N GLY A 87 -5.64 -5.71 -10.99
CA GLY A 87 -5.56 -4.37 -10.41
C GLY A 87 -6.95 -3.77 -10.11
N THR A 88 -7.91 -3.98 -11.01
CA THR A 88 -9.31 -3.57 -10.81
C THR A 88 -9.94 -4.33 -9.65
N LEU A 89 -9.79 -5.66 -9.62
CA LEU A 89 -10.28 -6.52 -8.55
C LEU A 89 -9.65 -6.18 -7.19
N ALA A 90 -8.37 -5.80 -7.16
CA ALA A 90 -7.70 -5.35 -5.95
C ALA A 90 -8.38 -4.10 -5.38
N ARG A 91 -8.67 -3.10 -6.22
CA ARG A 91 -9.35 -1.84 -5.83
C ARG A 91 -10.80 -2.07 -5.41
N MET A 92 -11.43 -3.14 -5.89
CA MET A 92 -12.76 -3.56 -5.44
C MET A 92 -12.75 -4.24 -4.06
N GLN A 93 -11.60 -4.59 -3.48
CA GLN A 93 -11.56 -5.21 -2.15
C GLN A 93 -11.87 -4.20 -1.04
N ALA A 94 -12.75 -4.57 -0.11
CA ALA A 94 -13.04 -3.74 1.07
C ALA A 94 -11.91 -3.76 2.12
N SER A 95 -11.16 -4.86 2.20
CA SER A 95 -10.04 -5.00 3.14
C SER A 95 -8.72 -4.67 2.48
N THR A 96 -7.93 -3.79 3.11
CA THR A 96 -6.57 -3.44 2.66
C THR A 96 -5.67 -4.67 2.57
N LEU A 97 -5.85 -5.67 3.45
CA LEU A 97 -5.08 -6.91 3.41
C LEU A 97 -5.41 -7.73 2.15
N ARG A 98 -6.71 -7.86 1.83
CA ARG A 98 -7.18 -8.54 0.62
C ARG A 98 -6.68 -7.82 -0.65
N MET A 99 -6.79 -6.50 -0.70
CA MET A 99 -6.28 -5.68 -1.80
C MET A 99 -4.79 -5.98 -2.08
N LYS A 100 -3.96 -6.00 -1.03
CA LYS A 100 -2.51 -6.26 -1.16
C LYS A 100 -2.19 -7.67 -1.64
N LYS A 101 -2.94 -8.68 -1.18
CA LYS A 101 -2.80 -10.06 -1.65
C LYS A 101 -3.13 -10.17 -3.14
N VAL A 102 -4.20 -9.51 -3.60
CA VAL A 102 -4.57 -9.50 -5.02
C VAL A 102 -3.48 -8.81 -5.85
N PHE A 103 -2.92 -7.68 -5.39
CA PHE A 103 -1.78 -7.04 -6.08
C PHE A 103 -0.56 -7.96 -6.16
N LEU A 104 -0.26 -8.70 -5.10
CA LEU A 104 0.86 -9.63 -5.09
C LEU A 104 0.65 -10.81 -6.05
N ALA A 105 -0.59 -11.32 -6.14
CA ALA A 105 -0.97 -12.36 -7.11
C ALA A 105 -0.97 -11.84 -8.55
N ALA A 106 -1.23 -10.54 -8.77
CA ALA A 106 -1.17 -9.89 -10.07
C ALA A 106 0.26 -9.64 -10.56
N ALA A 107 1.20 -9.43 -9.62
CA ALA A 107 2.56 -9.01 -9.92
C ALA A 107 3.31 -9.91 -10.92
N PRO A 108 3.19 -11.25 -10.91
CA PRO A 108 3.81 -12.10 -11.92
C PRO A 108 3.36 -11.80 -13.35
N LEU A 109 2.09 -11.41 -13.55
CA LEU A 109 1.54 -11.10 -14.88
C LEU A 109 2.13 -9.78 -15.41
N SER A 110 2.15 -8.74 -14.57
CA SER A 110 2.77 -7.46 -14.91
C SER A 110 4.28 -7.61 -15.14
N LEU A 111 4.97 -8.37 -14.29
CA LEU A 111 6.39 -8.64 -14.41
C LEU A 111 6.72 -9.39 -15.69
N ALA A 112 5.94 -10.41 -16.04
CA ALA A 112 6.10 -11.13 -17.31
C ALA A 112 5.86 -10.22 -18.52
N HIS A 113 4.82 -9.37 -18.49
CA HIS A 113 4.55 -8.40 -19.55
C HIS A 113 5.73 -7.43 -19.72
N ASN A 114 6.21 -6.85 -18.62
CA ASN A 114 7.31 -5.90 -18.63
C ASN A 114 8.64 -6.54 -19.05
N ALA A 115 8.88 -7.81 -18.71
CA ALA A 115 10.05 -8.55 -19.17
C ALA A 115 10.01 -8.77 -20.69
N ILE A 116 8.87 -9.20 -21.24
CA ILE A 116 8.71 -9.46 -22.68
C ILE A 116 8.79 -8.16 -23.50
N THR A 117 8.23 -7.07 -22.99
CA THR A 117 8.25 -5.76 -23.66
C THR A 117 9.57 -5.01 -23.48
N GLY A 118 10.53 -5.54 -22.70
CA GLY A 118 11.80 -4.88 -22.42
C GLY A 118 11.68 -3.64 -21.53
N SER A 119 10.59 -3.51 -20.77
CA SER A 119 10.32 -2.37 -19.91
C SER A 119 11.13 -2.42 -18.62
N GLY A 120 12.37 -1.92 -18.65
CA GLY A 120 13.24 -1.86 -17.47
C GLY A 120 12.63 -1.07 -16.31
N PHE A 121 11.97 0.05 -16.61
CA PHE A 121 11.25 0.84 -15.59
C PHE A 121 10.02 0.11 -15.06
N GLY A 122 9.29 -0.62 -15.92
CA GLY A 122 8.18 -1.49 -15.51
C GLY A 122 8.61 -2.56 -14.52
N LEU A 123 9.71 -3.24 -14.81
CA LEU A 123 10.28 -4.27 -13.93
C LEU A 123 10.66 -3.70 -12.56
N LEU A 124 11.26 -2.50 -12.51
CA LEU A 124 11.58 -1.84 -11.24
C LEU A 124 10.32 -1.55 -10.42
N VAL A 125 9.26 -1.05 -11.05
CA VAL A 125 7.98 -0.78 -10.39
C VAL A 125 7.34 -2.07 -9.88
N ASP A 126 7.41 -3.17 -10.63
CA ASP A 126 6.91 -4.47 -10.18
C ASP A 126 7.66 -4.97 -8.95
N VAL A 127 9.00 -4.85 -8.92
CA VAL A 127 9.81 -5.20 -7.74
C VAL A 127 9.42 -4.35 -6.53
N ILE A 128 9.32 -3.03 -6.70
CA ILE A 128 8.89 -2.12 -5.62
C ILE A 128 7.50 -2.49 -5.12
N SER A 129 6.58 -2.82 -6.03
CA SER A 129 5.21 -3.23 -5.70
C SER A 129 5.20 -4.54 -4.91
N ILE A 130 5.95 -5.56 -5.34
CA ILE A 130 6.07 -6.86 -4.65
C ILE A 130 6.63 -6.66 -3.25
N VAL A 131 7.75 -5.95 -3.12
CA VAL A 131 8.42 -5.72 -1.82
C VAL A 131 7.51 -4.92 -0.88
N SER A 132 6.96 -3.80 -1.36
CA SER A 132 6.13 -2.92 -0.51
C SER A 132 4.82 -3.58 -0.07
N ASN A 133 4.17 -4.37 -0.93
CA ASN A 133 2.98 -5.11 -0.56
C ASN A 133 3.29 -6.27 0.39
N SER A 134 4.39 -6.98 0.18
CA SER A 134 4.85 -8.07 1.08
C SER A 134 5.17 -7.53 2.48
N VAL A 135 5.97 -6.47 2.58
CA VAL A 135 6.29 -5.82 3.86
C VAL A 135 5.03 -5.35 4.58
N ALA A 136 4.08 -4.75 3.85
CA ALA A 136 2.82 -4.29 4.44
C ALA A 136 1.95 -5.44 4.95
N ILE A 137 1.94 -6.60 4.28
CA ILE A 137 1.26 -7.81 4.76
C ILE A 137 1.98 -8.35 6.00
N CYS A 138 3.30 -8.53 5.97
CA CYS A 138 4.08 -9.02 7.10
C CYS A 138 3.87 -8.16 8.35
N ARG A 139 3.93 -6.83 8.23
CA ARG A 139 3.67 -5.92 9.36
C ARG A 139 2.27 -6.08 9.95
N ARG A 140 1.27 -6.35 9.11
CA ARG A 140 -0.13 -6.46 9.56
C ARG A 140 -0.48 -7.83 10.13
N VAL A 141 0.22 -8.89 9.71
CA VAL A 141 0.06 -10.24 10.24
C VAL A 141 0.86 -10.43 11.52
N ILE A 142 2.11 -9.96 11.53
CA ILE A 142 3.07 -10.23 12.60
C ILE A 142 3.04 -9.13 13.69
N GLY A 143 2.75 -7.88 13.32
CA GLY A 143 2.70 -6.74 14.25
C GLY A 143 1.74 -6.92 15.43
N PRO A 144 0.49 -7.40 15.23
CA PRO A 144 -0.43 -7.70 16.33
C PRO A 144 0.14 -8.75 17.29
N THR A 145 0.80 -9.78 16.77
CA THR A 145 1.40 -10.86 17.56
C THR A 145 2.51 -10.35 18.47
N TYR A 146 3.39 -9.47 18.00
CA TYR A 146 4.44 -8.88 18.85
C TYR A 146 3.88 -7.93 19.91
N TRP A 147 2.82 -7.18 19.60
CA TRP A 147 2.17 -6.31 20.56
C TRP A 147 1.54 -7.10 21.71
N GLU A 148 0.82 -8.19 21.40
CA GLU A 148 0.21 -9.05 22.42
C GLU A 148 1.25 -9.78 23.29
N ILE A 149 2.36 -10.23 22.70
CA ILE A 149 3.47 -10.83 23.45
C ILE A 149 4.13 -9.79 24.36
N GLY A 150 4.31 -8.56 23.86
CA GLY A 150 4.85 -7.44 24.63
C GLY A 150 3.96 -7.05 25.82
N GLU A 151 2.65 -6.92 25.61
CA GLU A 151 1.70 -6.64 26.68
C GLU A 151 1.64 -7.78 27.71
N ARG A 152 1.58 -9.04 27.28
CA ARG A 152 1.61 -10.18 28.20
C ARG A 152 2.92 -10.26 28.99
N GLY A 153 4.06 -9.96 28.36
CA GLY A 153 5.36 -9.88 29.03
C GLY A 153 5.43 -8.74 30.05
N LEU A 154 4.89 -7.57 29.71
CA LEU A 154 4.75 -6.43 30.62
C LEU A 154 3.83 -6.74 31.81
N LEU A 155 2.70 -7.39 31.56
CA LEU A 155 1.74 -7.78 32.60
C LEU A 155 2.31 -8.85 33.55
N LEU A 156 3.02 -9.84 33.01
CA LEU A 156 3.74 -10.86 33.80
C LEU A 156 4.87 -10.23 34.62
N GLY A 157 5.65 -9.33 34.02
CA GLY A 157 6.67 -8.56 34.73
C GLY A 157 6.09 -7.71 35.85
N ARG A 158 4.94 -7.07 35.62
CA ARG A 158 4.21 -6.28 36.63
C ARG A 158 3.65 -7.15 37.75
N GLY A 159 3.12 -8.33 37.44
CA GLY A 159 2.65 -9.33 38.40
C GLY A 159 3.78 -9.86 39.30
N LEU A 160 4.95 -10.14 38.72
CA LEU A 160 6.17 -10.52 39.43
C LEU A 160 6.69 -9.38 40.33
N LEU A 161 6.62 -8.13 39.89
CA LEU A 161 7.01 -6.97 40.71
C LEU A 161 6.05 -6.72 41.89
N THR A 162 4.78 -7.11 41.75
CA THR A 162 3.79 -7.02 42.83
C THR A 162 3.88 -8.15 43.85
N SER A 163 4.40 -9.33 43.48
CA SER A 163 4.59 -10.46 44.39
C SER A 163 5.91 -10.42 45.18
N LEU A 164 6.83 -9.50 44.84
CA LEU A 164 8.05 -9.28 45.60
C LEU A 164 7.78 -8.49 46.90
N PRO A 165 8.29 -8.95 48.05
CA PRO A 165 8.15 -8.24 49.32
C PRO A 165 8.80 -6.85 49.23
N ARG A 166 8.16 -5.86 49.86
CA ARG A 166 8.46 -4.42 49.75
C ARG A 166 9.94 -4.04 49.99
N SER A 167 10.71 -4.87 50.70
CA SER A 167 12.12 -4.64 51.02
C SER A 167 13.08 -4.77 49.83
N SER A 168 12.68 -5.39 48.72
CA SER A 168 13.55 -5.57 47.54
C SER A 168 13.34 -4.53 46.42
N ARG A 169 12.35 -3.64 46.58
CA ARG A 169 12.01 -2.63 45.56
C ARG A 169 12.95 -1.41 45.53
N GLN A 170 13.85 -1.28 46.50
CA GLN A 170 14.61 -0.06 46.74
C GLN A 170 16.09 -0.09 46.28
N THR A 171 16.62 -1.22 45.80
CA THR A 171 18.08 -1.39 45.59
C THR A 171 18.56 -1.43 44.14
N ARG A 172 17.73 -1.16 43.13
CA ARG A 172 18.22 -0.96 41.75
C ARG A 172 17.89 0.45 41.26
N GLY A 173 18.73 1.39 41.66
CA GLY A 173 18.83 2.70 41.02
C GLY A 173 19.30 2.53 39.58
N VAL A 174 18.39 2.71 38.63
CA VAL A 174 18.73 3.13 37.28
C VAL A 174 18.78 4.66 37.33
N PRO A 175 19.84 5.33 36.85
CA PRO A 175 19.91 6.78 36.88
C PRO A 175 18.80 7.36 35.99
N VAL A 176 17.84 8.02 36.61
CA VAL A 176 16.86 8.88 35.95
C VAL A 176 17.61 10.14 35.55
N LEU A 177 17.79 10.35 34.24
CA LEU A 177 18.18 11.65 33.68
C LEU A 177 17.13 12.69 34.10
N PRO A 178 17.51 13.83 34.73
CA PRO A 178 16.57 14.78 35.28
C PRO A 178 15.95 15.63 34.17
N ALA A 179 14.64 15.51 33.99
CA ALA A 179 13.83 16.60 33.46
C ALA A 179 13.62 17.60 34.60
N LEU A 180 14.52 18.58 34.71
CA LEU A 180 14.34 19.71 35.61
C LEU A 180 13.51 20.78 34.88
N VAL A 181 12.24 20.79 35.23
CA VAL A 181 11.31 21.92 35.13
C VAL A 181 11.98 23.15 35.75
N ALA A 182 12.12 24.22 34.98
CA ALA A 182 12.43 25.55 35.48
C ALA A 182 11.12 26.33 35.63
N ASP A 183 10.66 26.49 36.86
CA ASP A 183 10.14 27.75 37.43
C ASP A 183 10.06 27.56 38.95
N PRO A 184 10.43 28.53 39.82
CA PRO A 184 9.56 29.69 40.03
C PRO A 184 10.27 31.02 40.39
N GLY A 185 9.68 32.14 40.01
CA GLY A 185 9.30 33.15 41.02
C GLY A 185 9.63 34.64 40.73
N PRO A 186 8.90 35.57 41.40
CA PRO A 186 8.67 36.95 40.92
C PRO A 186 9.46 38.06 41.68
N ALA A 187 9.26 39.31 41.23
CA ALA A 187 9.74 40.62 41.74
C ALA A 187 11.19 41.00 41.32
N SER A 188 11.58 42.23 40.97
CA SER A 188 10.98 43.58 40.95
C SER A 188 12.00 44.53 40.30
N ASN A 189 11.53 45.61 39.67
CA ASN A 189 12.18 46.92 39.47
C ASN A 189 13.57 47.02 38.80
N MET A 190 13.58 47.45 37.53
CA MET A 190 14.15 48.72 37.05
C MET A 190 13.65 49.00 35.62
#